data_AF-A0A6P0MCF7-F1
#
_entry.id   AF-A0A6P0MCF7-F1
#
_cell.length_a   1.000
_cell.length_b   1.000
_cell.length_c   1.000
_cell.angle_alpha   90.00
_cell.angle_beta   90.00
_cell.angle_gamma   90.00
#
_symmetry.space_group_name_H-M   'P 1'
#
loop_
_entity.id
_entity.type
_entity.pdbx_description
1 polymer ?
#
loop_
_entity_poly.entity_id
_entity_poly.type
_entity_poly.pdbx_seq_one_letter_code
_entity_poly.pdbx_strand_id
1 'polypeptide(L)'
;MHFFTWHAPLQANWLGANFSGNVLPGGGLWEAFQFFQQSNFYTGILGGLTPNDAIVIAGDLNTTDAGLAFPNMFPNYIGYSSNLSHILIYSPSAALAVAEGHNTPSPSSPHALISARVIW
;
A
#
# COMPACT_ATOMS: atom_id res chain seq x y z
N MET A 1 -12.13 -11.79 2.07
CA MET A 1 -11.54 -10.45 2.33
C MET A 1 -10.26 -10.57 3.16
N HIS A 2 -9.18 -9.93 2.71
CA HIS A 2 -7.89 -9.85 3.41
C HIS A 2 -7.56 -8.39 3.72
N PHE A 3 -7.02 -8.12 4.92
CA PHE A 3 -6.67 -6.77 5.35
C PHE A 3 -5.23 -6.72 5.86
N PHE A 4 -4.44 -5.80 5.31
CA PHE A 4 -3.05 -5.58 5.69
C PHE A 4 -2.88 -4.14 6.19
N THR A 5 -2.35 -3.99 7.40
CA THR A 5 -1.84 -2.72 7.88
C THR A 5 -0.38 -2.58 7.49
N TRP A 6 -0.01 -1.46 6.90
CA TRP A 6 1.38 -1.15 6.59
C TRP A 6 1.85 0.05 7.42
N HIS A 7 3.01 -0.07 8.04
CA HIS A 7 3.60 1.02 8.79
C HIS A 7 5.08 1.14 8.45
N ALA A 8 5.44 2.29 7.89
CA ALA A 8 6.82 2.77 7.86
C ALA A 8 7.36 2.83 9.30
N PRO A 9 8.31 1.98 9.72
CA PRO A 9 8.83 2.09 11.06
C PRO A 9 9.52 3.46 11.19
N LEU A 10 9.14 4.20 12.24
CA LEU A 10 9.50 5.61 12.48
C LEU A 10 10.99 5.94 12.41
N GLN A 11 11.86 4.91 12.45
CA GLN A 11 13.31 4.97 12.23
C GLN A 11 13.82 3.53 12.10
N ALA A 12 13.82 2.96 10.90
CA ALA A 12 14.40 1.64 10.72
C ALA A 12 14.93 1.45 9.30
N ASN A 13 16.15 1.92 9.14
CA ASN A 13 17.09 1.65 8.07
C ASN A 13 17.53 0.16 8.05
N TRP A 14 16.59 -0.79 8.14
CA TRP A 14 16.92 -2.23 8.25
C TRP A 14 17.41 -2.84 6.92
N LEU A 15 17.13 -2.18 5.79
CA LEU A 15 17.75 -2.52 4.52
C LEU A 15 19.11 -1.83 4.31
N GLY A 16 19.45 -0.83 5.14
CA GLY A 16 20.76 -0.17 5.14
C GLY A 16 21.89 -0.99 5.77
N ALA A 17 21.61 -2.15 6.38
CA ALA A 17 22.63 -2.95 7.04
C ALA A 17 23.33 -3.97 6.14
N ASN A 18 22.78 -4.34 4.96
CA ASN A 18 23.39 -5.35 4.07
C ASN A 18 23.11 -5.19 2.57
N PHE A 19 22.42 -4.13 2.10
CA PHE A 19 22.20 -3.92 0.67
C PHE A 19 23.26 -2.97 0.09
N SER A 20 24.39 -3.53 -0.34
CA SER A 20 25.49 -2.79 -1.00
C SER A 20 25.25 -2.54 -2.49
N GLY A 21 24.02 -2.68 -2.98
CA GLY A 21 23.67 -2.54 -4.39
C GLY A 21 22.51 -1.57 -4.53
N ASN A 22 22.79 -0.41 -5.14
CA ASN A 22 21.82 0.62 -5.53
C ASN A 22 20.93 1.13 -4.40
N VAL A 23 21.28 2.30 -3.85
CA VAL A 23 20.34 3.14 -3.12
C VAL A 23 19.24 3.53 -4.10
N LEU A 24 18.13 2.79 -4.11
CA LEU A 24 16.99 3.12 -4.94
C LEU A 24 16.30 4.36 -4.32
N PRO A 25 15.78 5.28 -5.15
CA PRO A 25 15.11 6.47 -4.66
C PRO A 25 13.78 6.08 -4.00
N GLY A 26 13.73 6.15 -2.67
CA GLY A 26 12.54 5.81 -1.87
C GLY A 26 12.95 4.91 -0.71
N GLY A 27 13.25 5.48 0.44
CA GLY A 27 13.96 4.77 1.51
C GLY A 27 13.26 3.48 1.99
N GLY A 28 13.81 2.31 1.63
CA GLY A 28 13.65 0.98 2.23
C GLY A 28 12.25 0.35 2.25
N LEU A 29 11.19 1.15 2.31
CA LEU A 29 9.83 0.69 2.53
C LEU A 29 9.12 0.39 1.22
N TRP A 30 9.54 1.05 0.15
CA TRP A 30 9.22 0.68 -1.21
C TRP A 30 9.63 -0.77 -1.50
N GLU A 31 10.88 -1.13 -1.21
CA GLU A 31 11.45 -2.45 -1.47
C GLU A 31 10.84 -3.52 -0.56
N ALA A 32 10.62 -3.20 0.72
CA ALA A 32 9.95 -4.10 1.65
C ALA A 32 8.53 -4.42 1.16
N PHE A 33 7.82 -3.44 0.61
CA PHE A 33 6.48 -3.66 0.06
C PHE A 33 6.50 -4.51 -1.21
N GLN A 34 7.45 -4.26 -2.11
CA GLN A 34 7.64 -5.12 -3.29
C GLN A 34 7.99 -6.55 -2.90
N PHE A 35 8.85 -6.74 -1.91
CA PHE A 35 9.18 -8.07 -1.39
C PHE A 35 7.95 -8.77 -0.82
N PHE A 36 7.11 -8.05 -0.08
CA PHE A 36 5.82 -8.56 0.39
C PHE A 36 4.92 -8.99 -0.78
N GLN A 37 4.76 -8.16 -1.82
CA GLN A 37 3.96 -8.48 -3.00
C GLN A 37 4.49 -9.69 -3.80
N GLN A 38 5.79 -9.96 -3.73
CA GLN A 38 6.42 -11.09 -4.39
C GLN A 38 6.50 -12.35 -3.50
N SER A 39 6.14 -12.24 -2.23
CA SER A 39 6.21 -13.35 -1.29
C SER A 39 5.23 -14.47 -1.64
N ASN A 40 5.61 -15.73 -1.38
CA ASN A 40 4.73 -16.90 -1.53
C ASN A 40 3.43 -16.77 -0.72
N PHE A 41 3.49 -16.05 0.40
CA PHE A 41 2.33 -15.78 1.22
C PHE A 41 1.31 -14.92 0.47
N TYR A 42 1.74 -13.76 -0.04
CA TYR A 42 0.84 -12.84 -0.74
C TYR A 42 0.42 -13.39 -2.11
N THR A 43 1.32 -14.04 -2.86
CA THR A 43 0.96 -14.67 -4.14
C THR A 43 0.03 -15.87 -3.95
N GLY A 44 0.16 -16.61 -2.86
CA GLY A 44 -0.79 -17.66 -2.47
C GLY A 44 -2.18 -17.12 -2.16
N ILE A 45 -2.27 -15.97 -1.48
CA ILE A 45 -3.54 -15.27 -1.26
C ILE A 45 -4.15 -14.83 -2.59
N LEU A 46 -3.37 -14.17 -3.45
CA LEU A 46 -3.83 -13.73 -4.77
C LEU A 46 -4.38 -14.89 -5.61
N GLY A 47 -3.69 -16.03 -5.62
CA GLY A 47 -4.13 -17.22 -6.36
C GLY A 47 -5.39 -17.90 -5.81
N GLY A 48 -5.78 -17.58 -4.56
CA GLY A 48 -6.96 -18.13 -3.90
C GLY A 48 -8.19 -17.21 -3.91
N LEU A 49 -8.08 -15.98 -4.44
CA LEU A 49 -9.21 -15.05 -4.45
C LEU A 49 -10.29 -15.46 -5.44
N THR A 50 -11.54 -15.32 -5.03
CA THR A 50 -12.70 -15.38 -5.92
C THR A 50 -13.11 -13.98 -6.38
N PRO A 51 -14.01 -13.84 -7.39
CA PRO A 51 -14.52 -12.53 -7.78
C PRO A 51 -15.22 -11.73 -6.66
N ASN A 52 -15.63 -12.39 -5.57
CA ASN A 52 -16.27 -11.75 -4.42
C ASN A 52 -15.28 -11.37 -3.31
N ASP A 53 -13.99 -11.66 -3.50
CA ASP A 53 -12.96 -11.32 -2.54
C ASP A 53 -12.28 -9.99 -2.85
N ALA A 54 -11.78 -9.36 -1.80
CA ALA A 54 -10.97 -8.16 -1.88
C ALA A 54 -9.76 -8.24 -0.93
N ILE A 55 -8.67 -7.59 -1.34
CA ILE A 55 -7.51 -7.30 -0.51
C ILE A 55 -7.50 -5.80 -0.24
N VAL A 56 -7.39 -5.42 1.03
CA VAL A 56 -7.22 -4.03 1.45
C VAL A 56 -5.85 -3.87 2.11
N ILE A 57 -5.16 -2.79 1.77
CA ILE A 57 -3.83 -2.44 2.27
C ILE A 57 -3.88 -1.00 2.71
N ALA A 58 -3.69 -0.74 4.01
CA ALA A 58 -3.87 0.58 4.59
C ALA A 58 -2.70 0.97 5.49
N GLY A 59 -2.22 2.21 5.36
CA GLY A 59 -1.28 2.81 6.28
C GLY A 59 -0.21 3.66 5.60
N ASP A 60 0.94 3.80 6.24
CA ASP A 60 2.03 4.67 5.80
C ASP A 60 3.04 3.89 4.95
N LEU A 61 2.95 4.01 3.63
CA LEU A 61 3.86 3.35 2.68
C LEU A 61 5.15 4.15 2.44
N ASN A 62 5.31 5.32 3.07
CA ASN A 62 6.45 6.22 2.89
C ASN A 62 6.73 6.56 1.41
N THR A 63 5.66 6.66 0.62
CA THR A 63 5.70 7.03 -0.80
C THR A 63 4.55 7.97 -1.11
N THR A 64 4.63 8.75 -2.19
CA THR A 64 3.51 9.61 -2.61
C THR A 64 2.60 8.87 -3.58
N ASP A 65 1.44 9.43 -3.90
CA ASP A 65 0.54 8.88 -4.92
C ASP A 65 1.23 8.72 -6.29
N ALA A 66 2.11 9.65 -6.66
CA ALA A 66 2.95 9.53 -7.85
C ALA A 66 3.96 8.37 -7.77
N GLY A 67 4.43 8.06 -6.56
CA GLY A 67 5.26 6.89 -6.29
C GLY A 67 4.48 5.57 -6.37
N LEU A 68 3.17 5.58 -6.07
CA LEU A 68 2.29 4.42 -6.30
C LEU A 68 2.15 4.07 -7.78
N ALA A 69 2.11 5.08 -8.65
CA ALA A 69 1.94 4.92 -10.09
C ALA A 69 3.19 4.33 -10.81
N PHE A 70 4.29 4.06 -10.08
CA PHE A 70 5.48 3.48 -10.66
C PHE A 70 5.23 1.99 -11.04
N PRO A 71 5.57 1.56 -12.27
CA PRO A 71 4.83 0.55 -13.05
C PRO A 71 4.72 -0.88 -12.50
N ASN A 72 5.28 -1.19 -11.33
CA ASN A 72 5.25 -2.53 -10.75
C ASN A 72 4.58 -2.59 -9.37
N MET A 73 4.16 -1.46 -8.82
CA MET A 73 3.55 -1.43 -7.50
C MET A 73 2.04 -1.29 -7.65
N PHE A 74 1.32 -2.32 -7.20
CA PHE A 74 -0.14 -2.34 -7.18
C PHE A 74 -0.86 -2.20 -8.54
N PRO A 75 -0.45 -2.95 -9.59
CA PRO A 75 -1.25 -2.99 -10.80
C PRO A 75 -2.68 -3.44 -10.45
N ASN A 76 -3.67 -2.62 -10.83
CA ASN A 76 -5.10 -2.83 -10.60
C ASN A 76 -5.62 -2.59 -9.17
N TYR A 77 -4.82 -2.02 -8.26
CA TYR A 77 -5.41 -1.46 -7.05
C TYR A 77 -6.02 -0.10 -7.37
N ILE A 78 -7.12 0.19 -6.69
CA ILE A 78 -7.66 1.55 -6.57
C ILE A 78 -7.52 1.99 -5.11
N GLY A 79 -7.64 3.28 -4.83
CA GLY A 79 -7.50 3.72 -3.45
C GLY A 79 -7.67 5.20 -3.22
N TYR A 80 -7.49 5.58 -1.97
CA TYR A 80 -7.41 6.97 -1.52
C TYR A 80 -6.08 7.22 -0.83
N SER A 81 -5.40 8.27 -1.25
CA SER A 81 -4.06 8.65 -0.81
C SER A 81 -4.06 10.05 -0.23
N SER A 82 -3.31 10.26 0.85
CA SER A 82 -3.00 11.59 1.40
C SER A 82 -1.54 11.63 1.82
N ASN A 83 -0.71 12.25 0.98
CA ASN A 83 0.74 12.30 1.14
C ASN A 83 1.33 10.87 1.20
N LEU A 84 1.82 10.44 2.37
CA LEU A 84 2.47 9.13 2.60
C LEU A 84 1.50 8.03 3.06
N SER A 85 0.26 8.42 3.38
CA SER A 85 -0.76 7.52 3.91
C SER A 85 -1.71 7.11 2.79
N HIS A 86 -1.98 5.80 2.68
CA HIS A 86 -2.81 5.26 1.61
C HIS A 86 -3.77 4.19 2.14
N ILE A 87 -4.94 4.09 1.51
CA ILE A 87 -5.86 2.96 1.59
C ILE A 87 -6.01 2.44 0.16
N LEU A 88 -5.48 1.25 -0.10
CA LEU A 88 -5.49 0.60 -1.41
C LEU A 88 -6.37 -0.64 -1.33
N ILE A 89 -7.16 -0.89 -2.37
CA ILE A 89 -8.02 -2.06 -2.49
C ILE A 89 -7.88 -2.70 -3.87
N TYR A 90 -7.87 -4.03 -3.88
CA TYR A 90 -7.85 -4.87 -5.06
C TYR A 90 -8.93 -5.94 -4.96
N SER A 91 -9.55 -6.27 -6.09
CA SER A 91 -10.46 -7.40 -6.24
C SER A 91 -10.32 -7.97 -7.66
N PRO A 92 -10.43 -9.30 -7.83
CA PRO A 92 -10.40 -9.91 -9.15
C PRO A 92 -11.57 -9.51 -10.07
N SER A 93 -12.71 -9.04 -9.54
CA SER A 93 -13.89 -8.70 -10.34
C SER A 93 -13.75 -7.40 -11.15
N ALA A 94 -12.73 -6.59 -10.87
CA ALA A 94 -12.53 -5.24 -11.42
C ALA A 94 -13.69 -4.24 -11.19
N ALA A 95 -14.75 -4.64 -10.48
CA ALA A 95 -15.93 -3.81 -10.19
C ALA A 95 -15.74 -2.93 -8.94
N LEU A 96 -14.52 -2.47 -8.68
CA LEU A 96 -14.21 -1.62 -7.53
C LEU A 96 -14.24 -0.15 -7.93
N ALA A 97 -14.81 0.69 -7.05
CA ALA A 97 -14.65 2.14 -7.12
C ALA A 97 -14.51 2.75 -5.73
N VAL A 98 -13.67 3.80 -5.62
CA VAL A 98 -13.64 4.65 -4.43
C VAL A 98 -14.76 5.66 -4.57
N ALA A 99 -15.80 5.52 -3.75
CA ALA A 99 -16.97 6.38 -3.78
C ALA A 99 -16.74 7.70 -3.03
N GLU A 100 -16.03 7.64 -1.90
CA GLU A 100 -15.71 8.82 -1.07
C GLU A 100 -14.35 8.64 -0.40
N GLY A 101 -13.63 9.74 -0.18
CA GLY A 101 -12.37 9.79 0.54
C GLY A 101 -12.27 11.05 1.38
N HIS A 102 -11.84 10.91 2.63
CA HIS A 102 -11.66 12.03 3.55
C HIS A 102 -10.28 11.96 4.19
N ASN A 103 -9.67 13.11 4.40
CA ASN A 103 -8.50 13.27 5.23
C ASN A 103 -8.78 14.31 6.34
N THR A 104 -8.37 13.98 7.56
CA THR A 104 -8.46 14.87 8.72
C THR A 104 -7.06 15.10 9.27
N PRO A 105 -6.63 16.35 9.52
CA PRO A 105 -5.33 16.62 10.14
C PRO A 105 -5.17 15.82 11.43
N SER A 106 -4.09 15.04 11.52
CA SER A 106 -3.71 14.37 12.76
C SER A 106 -2.86 15.32 13.62
N PRO A 107 -2.91 15.20 14.96
CA PRO A 107 -1.91 15.81 15.83
C PRO A 107 -0.47 15.33 15.53
N SER A 108 -0.34 14.16 14.88
CA SER A 108 0.93 13.54 14.50
C SER A 108 1.31 13.88 13.06
N SER A 109 1.89 15.07 12.86
CA SER A 109 2.54 15.44 11.59
C SER A 109 3.64 14.41 11.23
N PRO A 110 3.83 14.03 9.96
CA PRO A 110 3.25 14.57 8.72
C PRO A 110 1.96 13.89 8.23
N HIS A 111 1.33 13.03 9.04
CA HIS A 111 0.22 12.19 8.59
C HIS A 111 -1.15 12.84 8.84
N ALA A 112 -2.10 12.53 7.97
CA ALA A 112 -3.52 12.77 8.21
C ALA A 112 -4.20 11.44 8.57
N LEU A 113 -5.26 11.50 9.38
CA LEU A 113 -6.19 10.38 9.48
C LEU A 113 -6.97 10.31 8.17
N ILE A 114 -6.92 9.17 7.48
CA ILE A 114 -7.64 8.98 6.22
C ILE A 114 -8.72 7.91 6.33
N SER A 115 -9.81 8.11 5.60
CA SER A 115 -10.90 7.14 5.46
C SER A 115 -11.37 7.10 4.01
N ALA A 116 -11.79 5.93 3.54
CA ALA A 116 -12.34 5.76 2.20
C ALA A 116 -13.59 4.88 2.23
N ARG A 117 -14.63 5.26 1.48
CA ARG A 117 -15.77 4.38 1.18
C ARG A 117 -15.53 3.72 -0.17
N VAL A 118 -15.46 2.40 -0.16
CA VAL A 118 -15.29 1.58 -1.36
C VAL A 118 -16.61 0.89 -1.67
N ILE A 119 -16.98 0.85 -2.95
CA ILE A 119 -18.11 0.08 -3.45
C ILE A 119 -17.59 -1.08 -4.31
N TRP A 120 -18.20 -2.25 -4.12
CA TRP A 120 -17.92 -3.49 -4.83
C TRP A 120 -19.23 -4.25 -5.07
#